data_AF-A0A6J5ZYI0-F1
#
_entry.id   AF-A0A6J5ZYI0-F1
#
_cell.length_a   1.000
_cell.length_b   1.000
_cell.length_c   1.000
_cell.angle_alpha   90.00
_cell.angle_beta   90.00
_cell.angle_gamma   90.00
#
_symmetry.space_group_name_H-M   'P 1'
#
loop_
_entity.id
_entity.type
_entity.pdbx_description
1 polymer ?
#
loop_
_entity_poly.entity_id
_entity_poly.type
_entity_poly.pdbx_seq_one_letter_code
_entity_poly.pdbx_strand_id
1 'polypeptide(L)'
;MILWFAGVSFVFVWWVFRSPALDYRLVMLGSVLPVGEVVFGGPRVLHALLAPVALLGILMLATQKRRLVRRRWIGIPIGMMMHLVLDGIWARPKAFWWPFFGADFGAGGLPEFGHSVTLTVIFELVGFACFVWAWKAFDFSNPKTREQFVRTGHLSRESTQPPPTC
;
A
#
# COMPACT_ATOMS: atom_id res chain seq x y z
N MET A 1 -5.76 -9.29 -7.96
CA MET A 1 -5.40 -7.90 -7.59
C MET A 1 -4.74 -7.78 -6.22
N ILE A 2 -4.91 -8.75 -5.31
CA ILE A 2 -4.36 -8.65 -3.95
C ILE A 2 -2.82 -8.71 -3.95
N LEU A 3 -2.22 -9.67 -4.67
CA LEU A 3 -0.76 -9.79 -4.70
C LEU A 3 -0.13 -8.60 -5.40
N TRP A 4 -0.76 -8.10 -6.47
CA TRP A 4 -0.34 -6.88 -7.13
C TRP A 4 -0.21 -5.71 -6.15
N PHE A 5 -1.30 -5.37 -5.46
CA PHE A 5 -1.30 -4.23 -4.53
C PHE A 5 -0.34 -4.44 -3.37
N ALA A 6 -0.42 -5.60 -2.70
CA ALA A 6 0.41 -5.87 -1.53
C ALA A 6 1.91 -5.96 -1.90
N GLY A 7 2.26 -6.70 -2.94
CA GLY A 7 3.64 -6.96 -3.33
C GLY A 7 4.33 -5.71 -3.89
N VAL A 8 3.68 -5.03 -4.82
CA VAL A 8 4.26 -3.83 -5.45
C VAL A 8 4.35 -2.68 -4.45
N SER A 9 3.31 -2.43 -3.64
CA SER A 9 3.38 -1.37 -2.63
C SER A 9 4.47 -1.64 -1.60
N PHE A 10 4.64 -2.89 -1.15
CA PHE A 10 5.71 -3.26 -0.23
C PHE A 10 7.09 -2.94 -0.79
N VAL A 11 7.41 -3.46 -1.98
CA VAL A 11 8.73 -3.30 -2.60
C VAL A 11 8.98 -1.83 -2.97
N PHE A 12 7.99 -1.15 -3.56
CA PHE A 12 8.13 0.24 -3.98
C PHE A 12 8.35 1.18 -2.78
N VAL A 13 7.55 1.04 -1.72
CA VAL A 13 7.69 1.85 -0.51
C VAL A 13 9.03 1.56 0.18
N TRP A 14 9.46 0.30 0.24
CA TRP A 14 10.81 -0.02 0.73
C TRP A 14 11.89 0.65 -0.10
N TRP A 15 11.79 0.59 -1.43
CA TRP A 15 12.78 1.17 -2.33
C TRP A 15 12.94 2.68 -2.13
N VAL A 16 11.81 3.38 -1.96
CA VAL A 16 11.76 4.84 -1.79
C VAL A 16 12.20 5.27 -0.39
N PHE A 17 11.66 4.65 0.67
CA PHE A 17 11.88 5.12 2.03
C PHE A 17 13.08 4.49 2.74
N ARG A 18 13.43 3.23 2.39
CA ARG A 18 14.49 2.42 3.01
C ARG A 18 14.54 2.54 4.55
N SER A 19 13.37 2.61 5.17
CA SER A 19 13.27 2.93 6.60
C SER A 19 12.96 1.66 7.40
N PRO A 20 13.79 1.29 8.39
CA PRO A 20 13.51 0.16 9.29
C PRO A 20 12.43 0.50 10.32
N ALA A 21 12.00 1.76 10.43
CA ALA A 21 11.00 2.21 11.39
C ALA A 21 9.57 2.21 10.85
N LEU A 22 9.38 1.83 9.58
CA LEU A 22 8.09 1.76 8.91
C LEU A 22 7.53 0.34 9.04
N ASP A 23 6.26 0.22 9.44
CA ASP A 23 5.55 -1.07 9.48
C ASP A 23 5.01 -1.40 8.09
N TYR A 24 5.76 -2.21 7.34
CA TYR A 24 5.43 -2.56 5.95
C TYR A 24 4.17 -3.42 5.84
N ARG A 25 3.75 -4.10 6.90
CA ARG A 25 2.48 -4.84 6.91
C ARG A 25 1.31 -3.88 6.82
N LEU A 26 1.38 -2.74 7.50
CA LEU A 26 0.33 -1.72 7.44
C LEU A 26 0.28 -1.03 6.07
N VAL A 27 1.40 -0.94 5.36
CA VAL A 27 1.43 -0.50 3.96
C VAL A 27 0.71 -1.50 3.06
N MET A 28 1.03 -2.79 3.18
CA MET A 28 0.34 -3.84 2.40
C MET A 28 -1.15 -3.90 2.73
N LEU A 29 -1.52 -3.78 4.00
CA LEU A 29 -2.92 -3.75 4.41
C LEU A 29 -3.63 -2.50 3.88
N GLY A 30 -3.00 -1.33 3.99
CA GLY A 30 -3.55 -0.07 3.48
C GLY A 30 -3.72 -0.07 1.97
N SER A 31 -2.84 -0.75 1.22
CA SER A 31 -2.95 -0.86 -0.23
C SER A 31 -3.97 -1.88 -0.69
N VAL A 32 -4.33 -2.87 0.12
CA VAL A 32 -5.39 -3.84 -0.21
C VAL A 32 -6.77 -3.35 0.26
N LEU A 33 -6.81 -2.47 1.26
CA LEU A 33 -8.05 -2.01 1.90
C LEU A 33 -9.10 -1.47 0.91
N PRO A 34 -8.77 -0.64 -0.08
CA PRO A 34 -9.76 -0.09 -1.02
C PRO A 34 -10.46 -1.16 -1.89
N VAL A 35 -9.81 -2.30 -2.15
CA VAL A 35 -10.43 -3.44 -2.87
C VAL A 35 -11.73 -3.90 -2.22
N GLY A 36 -11.87 -3.72 -0.90
CA GLY A 36 -13.09 -4.04 -0.15
C GLY A 36 -14.33 -3.26 -0.61
N GLU A 37 -14.17 -2.13 -1.31
CA GLU A 37 -15.29 -1.39 -1.87
C GLU A 37 -16.04 -2.15 -2.98
N VAL A 38 -15.53 -3.29 -3.43
CA VAL A 38 -16.22 -4.14 -4.40
C VAL A 38 -17.60 -4.57 -3.91
N VAL A 39 -17.78 -4.76 -2.61
CA VAL A 39 -19.06 -5.12 -1.97
C VAL A 39 -20.12 -4.04 -2.19
N PHE A 40 -19.69 -2.81 -2.46
CA PHE A 40 -20.53 -1.65 -2.66
C PHE A 40 -20.83 -1.34 -4.14
N GLY A 41 -20.28 -2.12 -5.07
CA GLY A 41 -20.58 -2.04 -6.50
C GLY A 41 -19.82 -0.98 -7.29
N GLY A 42 -18.85 -0.27 -6.69
CA GLY A 42 -18.05 0.73 -7.39
C GLY A 42 -17.16 1.58 -6.49
N PRO A 43 -16.38 2.52 -7.07
CA PRO A 43 -15.51 3.40 -6.31
C PRO A 43 -16.31 4.25 -5.32
N ARG A 44 -15.83 4.35 -4.08
CA ARG A 44 -16.34 5.30 -3.09
C ARG A 44 -15.17 6.04 -2.45
N VAL A 45 -15.28 6.31 -1.15
CA VAL A 45 -14.38 7.18 -0.39
C VAL A 45 -12.96 6.63 -0.40
N LEU A 46 -12.76 5.31 -0.35
CA LEU A 46 -11.41 4.72 -0.30
C LEU A 46 -10.65 4.86 -1.63
N HIS A 47 -11.37 5.11 -2.73
CA HIS A 47 -10.83 5.42 -4.05
C HIS A 47 -10.70 6.94 -4.32
N ALA A 48 -11.03 7.79 -3.35
CA ALA A 48 -10.81 9.23 -3.42
C ALA A 48 -9.50 9.61 -2.74
N LEU A 49 -8.72 10.51 -3.35
CA LEU A 49 -7.47 11.04 -2.78
C LEU A 49 -7.68 11.69 -1.40
N LEU A 50 -8.87 12.27 -1.18
CA LEU A 50 -9.23 12.90 0.08
C LEU A 50 -9.15 11.92 1.25
N ALA A 51 -9.50 10.64 1.08
CA ALA A 51 -9.53 9.68 2.17
C ALA A 51 -8.15 9.39 2.78
N PRO A 52 -7.11 8.99 2.03
CA PRO A 52 -5.79 8.78 2.61
C PRO A 52 -5.16 10.07 3.13
N VAL A 53 -5.42 11.22 2.48
CA VAL A 53 -4.92 12.54 2.95
C VAL A 53 -5.56 12.93 4.28
N ALA A 54 -6.88 12.80 4.39
CA ALA A 54 -7.61 13.07 5.62
C ALA A 54 -7.19 12.09 6.73
N LEU A 55 -7.06 10.80 6.42
CA LEU A 55 -6.56 9.79 7.37
C LEU A 55 -5.16 10.14 7.87
N LEU A 56 -4.26 10.55 6.98
CA LEU A 56 -2.92 11.00 7.36
C LEU A 56 -2.99 12.22 8.29
N GLY A 57 -3.82 13.22 7.96
CA GLY A 57 -4.04 14.40 8.80
C GLY A 57 -4.58 14.05 10.18
N ILE A 58 -5.62 13.21 10.24
CA ILE A 58 -6.20 12.70 11.50
C ILE A 58 -5.14 11.98 12.33
N LEU A 59 -4.34 11.09 11.71
CA LEU A 59 -3.27 10.39 12.40
C LEU A 59 -2.22 11.37 12.94
N MET A 60 -1.84 12.40 12.19
CA MET A 60 -0.88 13.42 12.66
C MET A 60 -1.41 14.17 13.89
N LEU A 61 -2.69 14.57 13.86
CA LEU A 61 -3.35 15.29 14.94
C LEU A 61 -3.54 14.41 16.19
N ALA A 62 -4.03 13.19 16.02
CA ALA A 62 -4.27 12.26 17.12
C ALA A 62 -2.99 11.76 17.80
N THR A 63 -1.84 11.79 17.10
CA THR A 63 -0.58 11.23 17.60
C THR A 63 0.52 12.27 17.83
N GLN A 64 0.19 13.56 17.98
CA GLN A 64 1.16 14.66 18.13
C GLN A 64 2.29 14.37 19.12
N LYS A 65 1.98 13.82 20.30
CA LYS A 65 2.97 13.47 21.35
C LYS A 65 3.43 12.01 21.33
N ARG A 66 2.92 11.19 20.40
CA ARG A 66 3.14 9.73 20.35
C ARG A 66 3.92 9.34 19.09
N ARG A 67 5.17 9.79 19.00
CA ARG A 67 6.03 9.61 17.81
C ARG A 67 6.14 8.16 17.32
N LEU A 68 6.22 7.19 18.23
CA LEU A 68 6.33 5.76 17.87
C LEU A 68 5.02 5.20 17.29
N VAL A 69 3.88 5.55 17.89
CA VAL A 69 2.55 5.19 17.37
C VAL A 69 2.38 5.78 15.97
N ARG A 70 2.71 7.06 15.81
CA ARG A 70 2.66 7.75 14.52
C ARG A 70 3.42 7.01 13.42
N ARG A 71 4.67 6.64 13.68
CA ARG A 71 5.53 5.91 12.73
C ARG A 71 4.91 4.59 12.26
N ARG A 72 4.25 3.88 13.17
CA ARG A 72 3.55 2.63 12.85
C ARG A 72 2.34 2.91 11.96
N TRP A 73 1.43 3.78 12.38
CA TRP A 73 0.14 3.98 11.69
C TRP A 73 0.24 4.73 10.35
N ILE A 74 1.30 5.51 10.11
CA ILE A 74 1.54 6.17 8.81
C ILE A 74 1.59 5.15 7.64
N GLY A 75 1.92 3.88 7.90
CA GLY A 75 1.93 2.86 6.85
C GLY A 75 0.58 2.72 6.13
N ILE A 76 -0.55 2.87 6.84
CA ILE A 76 -1.89 2.72 6.26
C ILE A 76 -2.19 3.77 5.18
N PRO A 77 -2.14 5.09 5.46
CA PRO A 77 -2.40 6.09 4.43
C PRO A 77 -1.39 6.04 3.28
N ILE A 78 -0.12 5.68 3.54
CA ILE A 78 0.87 5.44 2.47
C ILE A 78 0.40 4.29 1.57
N GLY A 79 -0.01 3.17 2.15
CA GLY A 79 -0.55 2.02 1.42
C GLY A 79 -1.76 2.40 0.58
N MET A 80 -2.71 3.13 1.16
CA MET A 80 -3.91 3.61 0.45
C MET A 80 -3.55 4.53 -0.72
N MET A 81 -2.61 5.48 -0.56
CA MET A 81 -2.12 6.29 -1.68
C MET A 81 -1.51 5.42 -2.77
N MET A 82 -0.80 4.36 -2.39
CA MET A 82 -0.20 3.43 -3.34
C MET A 82 -1.25 2.62 -4.09
N HIS A 83 -2.37 2.26 -3.45
CA HIS A 83 -3.53 1.69 -4.15
C HIS A 83 -4.01 2.62 -5.26
N LEU A 84 -4.28 3.90 -4.95
CA LEU A 84 -4.77 4.90 -5.92
C LEU A 84 -3.85 5.13 -7.12
N VAL A 85 -2.55 4.88 -6.94
CA VAL A 85 -1.57 4.97 -8.03
C VAL A 85 -1.61 3.69 -8.87
N LEU A 86 -1.66 2.53 -8.22
CA LEU A 86 -1.57 1.21 -8.85
C LEU A 86 -2.86 0.75 -9.53
N ASP A 87 -4.02 1.22 -9.06
CA ASP A 87 -5.33 0.94 -9.66
C ASP A 87 -5.65 1.87 -10.85
N GLY A 88 -4.92 2.97 -10.98
CA GLY A 88 -5.13 3.96 -12.03
C GLY A 88 -6.36 4.85 -11.84
N ILE A 89 -6.95 4.92 -10.63
CA ILE A 89 -8.17 5.72 -10.39
C ILE A 89 -7.96 7.22 -10.64
N TRP A 90 -6.72 7.70 -10.60
CA TRP A 90 -6.35 9.07 -10.99
C TRP A 90 -6.75 9.44 -12.43
N ALA A 91 -6.96 8.46 -13.31
CA ALA A 91 -7.51 8.67 -14.65
C ALA A 91 -9.03 8.94 -14.68
N ARG A 92 -9.72 8.85 -13.53
CA ARG A 92 -11.16 9.12 -13.35
C ARG A 92 -11.36 10.31 -12.39
N PRO A 93 -11.35 11.56 -12.90
CA PRO A 93 -11.30 12.76 -12.05
C PRO A 93 -12.42 12.86 -11.02
N LYS A 94 -13.65 12.44 -11.37
CA LYS A 94 -14.80 12.48 -10.45
C LYS A 94 -14.57 11.64 -9.19
N ALA A 95 -14.08 10.40 -9.35
CA ALA A 95 -13.80 9.52 -8.21
C ALA A 95 -12.57 9.99 -7.44
N PHE A 96 -11.46 10.26 -8.15
CA PHE A 96 -10.18 10.59 -7.53
C PHE A 96 -10.22 11.89 -6.72
N TRP A 97 -10.87 12.93 -7.27
CA TRP A 97 -11.01 14.24 -6.61
C TRP A 97 -12.34 14.40 -5.89
N TRP A 98 -13.07 13.33 -5.60
CA TRP A 98 -14.30 13.44 -4.83
C TRP A 98 -14.04 14.15 -3.48
N PRO A 99 -14.87 15.14 -3.07
CA PRO A 99 -16.15 15.58 -3.64
C PRO A 99 -16.07 16.83 -4.55
N PHE A 100 -14.89 17.24 -5.01
CA PHE A 100 -14.70 18.53 -5.70
C PHE A 100 -15.31 18.61 -7.11
N PHE A 101 -15.49 17.48 -7.80
CA PHE A 101 -16.12 17.40 -9.14
C PHE A 101 -17.52 16.79 -9.12
N GLY A 102 -18.19 16.78 -7.97
CA GLY A 102 -19.53 16.25 -7.79
C GLY A 102 -19.65 15.39 -6.53
N ALA A 103 -20.90 15.11 -6.14
CA ALA A 103 -21.20 14.23 -5.01
C ALA A 103 -21.23 12.74 -5.41
N ASP A 104 -21.33 12.43 -6.71
CA ASP A 104 -21.20 11.08 -7.25
C ASP A 104 -19.74 10.71 -7.56
N PHE A 105 -19.42 9.42 -7.54
CA PHE A 105 -18.09 8.89 -7.86
C PHE A 105 -17.91 8.60 -9.38
N GLY A 106 -18.85 9.04 -10.22
CA GLY A 106 -18.92 8.66 -11.62
C GLY A 106 -19.54 7.27 -11.85
N ALA A 107 -19.71 6.92 -13.12
CA ALA A 107 -20.21 5.62 -13.54
C ALA A 107 -19.07 4.60 -13.73
N GLY A 108 -19.40 3.32 -13.53
CA GLY A 108 -18.49 2.19 -13.76
C GLY A 108 -18.05 1.49 -12.47
N GLY A 109 -17.64 0.24 -12.63
CA GLY A 109 -17.07 -0.55 -11.53
C GLY A 109 -15.67 -0.09 -11.14
N LEU A 110 -15.11 -0.72 -10.12
CA LEU A 110 -13.74 -0.49 -9.66
C LEU A 110 -12.70 -0.68 -10.80
N PRO A 111 -11.71 0.22 -10.93
CA PRO A 111 -10.68 0.12 -11.98
C PRO A 111 -9.98 -1.23 -12.04
N GLU A 112 -9.58 -1.77 -10.89
CA GLU A 112 -8.82 -3.00 -10.76
C GLU A 112 -9.56 -4.26 -11.22
N PHE A 113 -10.90 -4.20 -11.31
CA PHE A 113 -11.74 -5.26 -11.86
C PHE A 113 -12.21 -4.97 -13.29
N GLY A 114 -11.84 -3.82 -13.86
CA GLY A 114 -12.18 -3.45 -15.24
C GLY A 114 -11.25 -4.03 -16.31
N HIS A 115 -10.20 -4.74 -15.91
CA HIS A 115 -9.20 -5.31 -16.84
C HIS A 115 -9.59 -6.70 -17.37
N SER A 116 -8.97 -7.12 -18.47
CA SER A 116 -9.09 -8.49 -18.95
C SER A 116 -8.49 -9.49 -17.94
N VAL A 117 -8.95 -10.75 -17.99
CA VAL A 117 -8.42 -11.83 -17.15
C VAL A 117 -6.91 -11.99 -17.35
N THR A 118 -6.42 -11.88 -18.60
CA THR A 118 -4.99 -11.96 -18.93
C THR A 118 -4.19 -10.88 -18.21
N LEU A 119 -4.63 -9.62 -18.28
CA LEU A 119 -3.96 -8.52 -17.58
C LEU A 119 -4.02 -8.72 -16.06
N THR A 120 -5.13 -9.24 -15.55
CA THR A 120 -5.30 -9.52 -14.13
C THR A 120 -4.29 -10.54 -13.63
N VAL A 121 -4.08 -11.61 -14.40
CA VAL A 121 -3.05 -12.62 -14.09
C VAL A 121 -1.65 -12.02 -14.18
N ILE A 122 -1.36 -11.18 -15.18
CA ILE A 122 -0.06 -10.50 -15.29
C ILE A 122 0.22 -9.64 -14.05
N PHE A 123 -0.74 -8.83 -13.61
CA PHE A 123 -0.58 -8.01 -12.40
C PHE A 123 -0.33 -8.89 -11.17
N GLU A 124 -1.09 -9.97 -10.99
CA GLU A 124 -0.85 -10.89 -9.89
C GLU A 124 0.53 -11.55 -9.94
N LEU A 125 1.01 -11.93 -11.13
CA LEU A 125 2.34 -12.49 -11.32
C LEU A 125 3.44 -11.49 -10.96
N VAL A 126 3.26 -10.20 -11.31
CA VAL A 126 4.21 -9.15 -10.90
C VAL A 126 4.20 -8.98 -9.38
N GLY A 127 3.02 -8.93 -8.76
CA GLY A 127 2.90 -8.88 -7.31
C GLY A 127 3.56 -10.07 -6.61
N PHE A 128 3.37 -11.28 -7.16
CA PHE A 128 4.04 -12.49 -6.69
C PHE A 128 5.57 -12.40 -6.86
N ALA A 129 6.06 -11.92 -8.01
CA ALA A 129 7.48 -11.72 -8.26
C ALA A 129 8.10 -10.73 -7.26
N CYS A 130 7.39 -9.65 -6.90
CA CYS A 130 7.80 -8.72 -5.85
C CYS A 130 7.98 -9.43 -4.50
N PHE A 131 7.08 -10.34 -4.12
CA PHE A 131 7.23 -11.13 -2.89
C PHE A 131 8.40 -12.12 -2.96
N VAL A 132 8.58 -12.81 -4.09
CA VAL A 132 9.73 -13.72 -4.29
C VAL A 132 11.04 -12.96 -4.20
N TRP A 133 11.11 -11.77 -4.80
CA TRP A 133 12.27 -10.90 -4.71
C TRP A 133 12.50 -10.44 -3.26
N ALA A 134 11.47 -9.96 -2.58
CA ALA A 134 11.56 -9.53 -1.19
C ALA A 134 11.99 -10.66 -0.25
N TRP A 135 11.55 -11.90 -0.53
CA TRP A 135 11.98 -13.08 0.20
C TRP A 135 13.48 -13.29 0.15
N LYS A 136 14.08 -13.12 -1.03
CA LYS A 136 15.52 -13.22 -1.23
C LYS A 136 16.26 -12.01 -0.68
N ALA A 137 15.75 -10.80 -0.92
CA ALA A 137 16.40 -9.55 -0.55
C ALA A 137 16.48 -9.33 0.97
N PHE A 138 15.47 -9.81 1.72
CA PHE A 138 15.37 -9.59 3.17
C PHE A 138 15.72 -10.84 3.99
N ASP A 139 16.25 -11.89 3.36
CA ASP A 139 16.59 -13.16 4.01
C ASP A 139 15.42 -13.72 4.85
N PHE A 140 14.21 -13.79 4.26
CA PHE A 140 13.06 -14.41 4.92
C PHE A 140 13.19 -15.94 5.05
N SER A 141 14.23 -16.55 4.49
CA SER A 141 14.62 -17.93 4.79
C SER A 141 14.99 -18.10 6.27
N ASN A 142 15.53 -17.05 6.91
CA ASN A 142 15.84 -17.04 8.32
C ASN A 142 14.56 -16.92 9.18
N PRO A 143 14.27 -17.88 10.09
CA PRO A 143 13.09 -17.82 10.95
C PRO A 143 13.05 -16.59 11.86
N LYS A 144 14.20 -16.07 12.30
CA LYS A 144 14.26 -14.87 13.16
C LYS A 144 13.79 -13.62 12.43
N THR A 145 14.19 -13.46 11.17
CA THR A 145 13.77 -12.33 10.33
C THR A 145 12.26 -12.36 10.08
N ARG A 146 11.71 -13.55 9.83
CA ARG A 146 10.25 -13.75 9.69
C ARG A 146 9.52 -13.42 10.98
N GLU A 147 9.99 -13.92 12.12
CA GLU A 147 9.35 -13.64 13.42
C GLU A 147 9.37 -12.13 13.72
N GLN A 148 10.49 -11.46 13.47
CA GLN A 148 10.60 -10.02 13.63
C GLN A 148 9.60 -9.28 12.75
N PHE A 149 9.50 -9.65 11.47
CA PHE A 149 8.56 -9.04 10.54
C PHE A 149 7.10 -9.31 10.92
N VAL A 150 6.74 -10.54 11.25
CA VAL A 150 5.36 -10.90 11.62
C VAL A 150 4.94 -10.26 12.94
N ARG A 151 5.86 -10.01 13.89
CA ARG A 151 5.53 -9.30 15.14
C ARG A 151 5.50 -7.78 14.97
N THR A 152 6.54 -7.21 14.37
CA THR A 152 6.77 -5.75 14.38
C THR A 152 6.48 -5.07 13.05
N GLY A 153 6.52 -5.81 11.94
CA GLY A 153 6.39 -5.27 10.59
C GLY A 153 7.60 -4.52 10.09
N HIS A 154 8.68 -4.51 10.86
CA HIS A 154 9.93 -3.88 10.52
C HIS A 154 10.87 -4.87 9.85
N LEU A 155 11.68 -4.37 8.94
CA LEU A 155 12.81 -5.07 8.35
C LEU A 155 14.07 -4.83 9.19
N SER A 156 15.02 -5.77 9.17
CA SER A 156 16.28 -5.62 9.90
C SER A 156 17.08 -4.45 9.32
N ARG A 157 17.81 -3.72 10.17
CA ARG A 157 18.64 -2.59 9.70
C ARG A 157 19.64 -3.02 8.63
N GLU A 158 20.18 -4.21 8.79
CA GLU A 158 21.14 -4.83 7.87
C GLU A 158 20.54 -5.02 6.47
N SER A 159 19.27 -5.42 6.39
CA SER A 159 18.53 -5.53 5.12
C SER A 159 18.12 -4.20 4.48
N THR A 160 18.32 -3.07 5.19
CA THR A 160 17.98 -1.72 4.70
C THR A 160 19.20 -0.88 4.32
N GLN A 161 20.42 -1.35 4.61
CA GLN A 161 21.65 -0.65 4.23
C GLN A 161 22.23 -1.20 2.92
N PRO A 162 22.82 -0.34 2.06
CA PRO A 162 23.62 -0.82 0.94
C PRO A 162 24.80 -1.66 1.48
N PRO A 163 25.31 -2.63 0.70
CA PRO A 163 26.50 -3.39 1.10
C PRO A 163 27.63 -2.42 1.44
N PRO A 164 28.45 -2.70 2.46
CA PRO A 164 29.56 -1.84 2.83
C PRO A 164 30.44 -1.60 1.60
N THR A 165 30.68 -0.34 1.26
CA THR A 165 31.66 0.03 0.25
C THR A 165 33.04 -0.26 0.84
N CYS A 166 33.71 -1.28 0.31
CA CYS A 166 35.13 -1.54 0.57
C CYS A 166 35.99 -0.39 0.05
#